data_AF-A0A151SCX1-F1
#
_entry.id   AF-A0A151SCX1-F1
#
_cell.length_a   1.000
_cell.length_b   1.000
_cell.length_c   1.000
_cell.angle_alpha   90.00
_cell.angle_beta   90.00
_cell.angle_gamma   90.00
#
_symmetry.space_group_name_H-M   'P 1'
#
loop_
_entity.id
_entity.type
_entity.pdbx_description
1 polymer ?
#
loop_
_entity_poly.entity_id
_entity_poly.type
_entity_poly.pdbx_seq_one_letter_code
_entity_poly.pdbx_strand_id
1 'polypeptide(L)'
;MGAAVHKVLLSKWKYHDLELGAKVDIRLHNCPETMIALKNLKAAYIDKLVSVRGTAVKVSTVRPLVVEMSFECCKCKQTITRIFPDGKYSPPSTCNLNGCKSKIFNPLRSTAQTIDFQKIRVQELLKPEDHEEGRVPRTVECELTQDLVDTCIPGDVVTVTGIISFFFFFLL
;
A
#
# COMPACT_ATOMS: atom_id res chain seq x y z
N MET A 1 -4.98 -12.08 -7.81
CA MET A 1 -3.99 -13.18 -7.68
C MET A 1 -4.07 -13.90 -6.33
N GLY A 2 -4.30 -13.22 -5.20
CA GLY A 2 -4.41 -13.84 -3.86
C GLY A 2 -5.42 -14.98 -3.72
N ALA A 3 -6.62 -14.88 -4.33
CA ALA A 3 -7.65 -15.93 -4.23
C ALA A 3 -7.23 -17.28 -4.84
N ALA A 4 -6.39 -17.26 -5.88
CA ALA A 4 -5.90 -18.48 -6.52
C ALA A 4 -4.87 -19.20 -5.63
N VAL A 5 -3.95 -18.44 -5.01
CA VAL A 5 -2.97 -18.98 -4.08
C VAL A 5 -3.63 -19.47 -2.80
N HIS A 6 -4.62 -18.73 -2.28
CA HIS A 6 -5.38 -19.15 -1.10
C HIS A 6 -6.08 -20.51 -1.33
N LYS A 7 -6.66 -20.73 -2.52
CA LYS A 7 -7.29 -22.02 -2.89
C LYS A 7 -6.28 -23.17 -3.00
N VAL A 8 -5.05 -22.90 -3.43
CA VAL A 8 -3.96 -23.90 -3.51
C VAL A 8 -3.35 -24.18 -2.13
N LEU A 9 -3.25 -23.18 -1.26
CA LEU A 9 -2.78 -23.34 0.12
C LEU A 9 -3.76 -24.19 0.94
N LEU A 10 -5.07 -23.91 0.82
CA LEU A 10 -6.13 -24.70 1.47
C LEU A 10 -6.17 -26.16 1.01
N SER A 11 -5.79 -26.45 -0.24
CA SER A 11 -5.76 -27.83 -0.73
C SER A 11 -4.53 -28.63 -0.28
N LYS A 12 -3.40 -27.96 0.02
CA LYS A 12 -2.16 -28.60 0.48
C LYS A 12 -2.04 -28.71 2.01
N TRP A 13 -2.62 -27.79 2.77
CA TRP A 13 -2.47 -27.71 4.23
C TRP A 13 -3.71 -28.26 4.96
N LYS A 14 -3.90 -29.59 4.89
CA LYS A 14 -5.04 -30.27 5.53
C LYS A 14 -4.81 -30.69 6.99
N TYR A 15 -3.70 -30.34 7.64
CA TYR A 15 -3.33 -30.99 8.92
C TYR A 15 -2.62 -30.13 9.98
N HIS A 16 -2.62 -28.80 9.86
CA HIS A 16 -2.26 -27.96 11.00
C HIS A 16 -3.20 -26.76 11.05
N ASP A 17 -3.66 -26.49 12.26
CA ASP A 17 -4.64 -25.50 12.71
C ASP A 17 -4.33 -24.10 12.17
N LEU A 18 -4.66 -23.87 10.90
CA LEU A 18 -4.41 -22.62 10.19
C LEU A 18 -5.59 -21.72 10.49
N GLU A 19 -5.36 -20.69 11.31
CA GLU A 19 -6.33 -19.64 11.58
C GLU A 19 -7.04 -19.24 10.28
N LEU A 20 -8.34 -19.49 10.26
CA LEU A 20 -9.25 -19.38 9.14
C LEU A 20 -9.43 -17.90 8.74
N GLY A 21 -8.36 -17.27 8.23
CA GLY A 21 -8.30 -15.83 8.03
C GLY A 21 -6.94 -15.26 7.62
N ALA A 22 -5.89 -16.07 7.47
CA ALA A 22 -4.57 -15.58 7.06
C ALA A 22 -4.64 -14.93 5.66
N LYS A 23 -4.53 -13.60 5.62
CA LYS A 23 -4.40 -12.81 4.40
C LYS A 23 -3.06 -13.17 3.76
N VAL A 24 -3.10 -13.70 2.53
CA VAL A 24 -1.90 -14.07 1.76
C VAL A 24 -1.59 -12.94 0.80
N ASP A 25 -0.53 -12.20 1.08
CA ASP A 25 0.02 -11.18 0.20
C ASP A 25 1.10 -11.80 -0.70
N ILE A 26 0.99 -11.59 -2.02
CA ILE A 26 1.89 -12.16 -3.02
C ILE A 26 2.75 -11.03 -3.56
N ARG A 27 4.05 -11.06 -3.26
CA ARG A 27 5.02 -10.09 -3.75
C ARG A 27 5.68 -10.58 -5.03
N LEU A 28 5.80 -9.70 -6.03
CA LEU A 28 6.53 -9.97 -7.26
C LEU A 28 7.95 -9.42 -7.12
N HIS A 29 8.95 -10.29 -7.23
CA HIS A 29 10.35 -9.91 -7.14
C HIS A 29 11.08 -10.12 -8.46
N ASN A 30 12.03 -9.23 -8.74
CA ASN A 30 13.00 -9.36 -9.83
C ASN A 30 12.36 -9.61 -11.21
N CYS A 31 11.49 -8.68 -11.65
CA CYS A 31 10.88 -8.71 -12.98
C CYS A 31 11.68 -7.80 -13.94
N PRO A 32 12.75 -8.29 -14.60
CA PRO A 32 13.63 -7.47 -15.43
C PRO A 32 12.91 -6.83 -16.62
N GLU A 33 11.89 -7.49 -17.16
CA GLU A 33 11.06 -6.97 -18.25
C GLU A 33 10.30 -5.68 -17.87
N THR A 34 10.06 -5.48 -16.58
CA THR A 34 9.36 -4.30 -16.04
C THR A 34 10.33 -3.24 -15.49
N MET A 35 11.65 -3.45 -15.62
CA MET A 35 12.65 -2.52 -15.09
C MET A 35 12.71 -1.27 -15.96
N ILE A 36 12.45 -0.12 -15.34
CA ILE A 36 12.44 1.17 -16.01
C ILE A 36 13.32 2.14 -15.22
N ALA A 37 14.17 2.88 -15.93
CA ALA A 37 14.93 3.96 -15.33
C ALA A 37 13.99 5.09 -14.90
N LEU A 38 14.22 5.73 -13.75
CA LEU A 38 13.37 6.84 -13.27
C LEU A 38 13.19 7.96 -14.31
N LYS A 39 14.21 8.19 -15.17
CA LYS A 39 14.14 9.13 -16.30
C LYS A 39 13.05 8.84 -17.33
N ASN A 40 12.67 7.57 -17.47
CA ASN A 40 11.68 7.09 -18.43
C ASN A 40 10.30 6.89 -17.81
N LEU A 41 10.14 7.18 -16.51
CA LEU A 41 8.85 7.10 -15.85
C LEU A 41 7.95 8.25 -16.36
N LYS A 42 6.98 7.89 -17.20
CA LYS A 42 6.03 8.80 -17.86
C LYS A 42 4.60 8.40 -17.52
N ALA A 43 3.64 9.27 -17.82
CA ALA A 43 2.20 9.03 -17.61
C ALA A 43 1.68 7.75 -18.29
N ALA A 44 2.34 7.28 -19.37
CA ALA A 44 1.99 6.02 -20.04
C ALA A 44 2.16 4.75 -19.18
N TYR A 45 2.82 4.87 -18.02
CA TYR A 45 3.03 3.79 -17.06
C TYR A 45 2.06 3.83 -15.87
N ILE A 46 1.14 4.79 -15.82
CA ILE A 46 0.06 4.82 -14.81
C ILE A 46 -0.74 3.50 -14.90
N ASP A 47 -1.09 2.94 -13.74
CA ASP A 47 -1.79 1.67 -13.55
C ASP A 47 -1.05 0.44 -14.10
N LYS A 48 0.26 0.56 -14.39
CA LYS A 48 1.11 -0.56 -14.80
C LYS A 48 2.09 -0.95 -13.70
N LEU A 49 2.41 -2.24 -13.65
CA LEU A 49 3.46 -2.78 -12.81
C LEU A 49 4.82 -2.39 -13.39
N VAL A 50 5.64 -1.73 -12.59
CA VAL A 50 6.99 -1.30 -12.97
C VAL A 50 7.96 -1.56 -11.84
N SER A 51 9.23 -1.77 -12.20
CA SER A 51 10.32 -1.93 -11.26
C SER A 51 11.32 -0.79 -11.44
N VAL A 52 11.68 -0.11 -10.36
CA VAL A 52 12.63 0.99 -10.36
C VAL A 52 13.76 0.71 -9.39
N ARG A 53 15.00 0.93 -9.83
CA ARG A 53 16.19 0.75 -8.98
C ARG A 53 16.79 2.11 -8.64
N GLY A 54 17.08 2.33 -7.36
CA GLY A 54 17.52 3.63 -6.86
C GLY A 54 18.12 3.56 -5.46
N THR A 55 18.61 4.69 -4.97
CA THR A 55 19.05 4.84 -3.58
C THR A 55 17.92 5.38 -2.72
N ALA A 56 17.62 4.74 -1.60
CA ALA A 56 16.68 5.27 -0.61
C ALA A 56 17.28 6.49 0.06
N VAL A 57 16.73 7.68 -0.19
CA VAL A 57 17.27 8.95 0.36
C VAL A 57 16.49 9.45 1.56
N LYS A 58 15.24 9.01 1.71
CA LYS A 58 14.42 9.34 2.87
C LYS A 58 13.52 8.16 3.20
N VAL A 59 13.45 7.84 4.48
CA VAL A 59 12.56 6.81 5.02
C VAL A 59 11.74 7.46 6.13
N SER A 60 10.41 7.38 6.06
CA SER A 60 9.54 7.90 7.10
C SER A 60 9.48 6.95 8.29
N THR A 61 9.01 7.45 9.43
CA THR A 61 8.61 6.55 10.51
C THR A 61 7.43 5.69 10.09
N VAL A 62 7.36 4.48 10.64
CA VAL A 62 6.22 3.58 10.48
C VAL A 62 5.01 4.19 11.18
N ARG A 63 3.85 4.14 10.51
CA ARG A 63 2.59 4.63 11.05
C ARG A 63 1.46 3.63 10.78
N PRO A 64 0.50 3.49 11.70
CA PRO A 64 -0.66 2.66 11.45
C PRO A 64 -1.61 3.34 10.46
N LEU A 65 -1.98 2.61 9.41
CA LEU A 65 -3.01 3.01 8.43
C LEU A 65 -4.28 2.21 8.69
N VAL A 66 -5.40 2.90 8.96
CA VAL A 66 -6.68 2.26 9.22
C VAL A 66 -7.26 1.72 7.90
N VAL A 67 -7.42 0.40 7.80
CA VAL A 67 -7.99 -0.29 6.62
C VAL A 67 -9.45 -0.64 6.81
N GLU A 68 -9.89 -0.79 8.05
CA GLU A 68 -11.28 -1.07 8.39
C GLU A 68 -11.62 -0.42 9.71
N MET A 69 -12.80 0.18 9.80
CA MET A 69 -13.31 0.70 11.07
C MET A 69 -14.84 0.70 11.08
N SER A 70 -15.41 0.47 12.26
CA SER A 70 -16.85 0.57 12.46
C SER A 70 -17.28 1.94 12.97
N PHE A 71 -18.51 2.31 12.63
CA PHE A 71 -19.13 3.58 12.99
C PHE A 71 -20.50 3.32 13.61
N GLU A 72 -20.76 3.90 14.77
CA GLU A 72 -22.08 3.85 15.39
C GLU A 72 -22.92 5.06 14.95
N CYS A 73 -24.13 4.83 14.48
CA CYS A 73 -25.07 5.92 14.21
C CYS A 73 -25.58 6.55 15.52
N CYS A 74 -25.46 7.86 15.68
CA CYS A 74 -25.88 8.54 16.91
C CYS A 74 -27.40 8.50 17.15
N LYS A 75 -28.22 8.23 16.12
CA LYS A 75 -29.68 8.18 16.21
C LYS A 75 -30.22 6.77 16.46
N CYS A 76 -29.90 5.81 15.58
CA CYS A 76 -30.42 4.43 15.68
C CYS A 76 -29.48 3.47 16.42
N LYS A 77 -28.29 3.92 16.86
CA LYS A 77 -27.30 3.11 17.57
C LYS A 77 -26.81 1.87 16.81
N GLN A 78 -27.02 1.86 15.49
CA GLN A 78 -26.61 0.76 14.65
C GLN A 78 -25.18 0.96 14.16
N THR A 79 -24.41 -0.13 14.17
CA THR A 79 -23.02 -0.17 13.75
C THR A 79 -22.90 -0.41 12.25
N ILE A 80 -22.08 0.39 11.58
CA ILE A 80 -21.77 0.30 10.16
C ILE A 80 -20.26 0.15 10.01
N THR A 81 -19.84 -1.00 9.50
CA THR A 81 -18.42 -1.24 9.19
C THR A 81 -18.07 -0.67 7.82
N ARG A 82 -16.91 -0.01 7.73
CA ARG A 82 -16.36 0.54 6.48
C ARG A 82 -14.93 0.08 6.28
N ILE A 83 -14.64 -0.30 5.04
CA ILE A 83 -13.32 -0.68 4.58
C ILE A 83 -12.76 0.48 3.76
N PHE A 84 -11.49 0.80 3.96
CA PHE A 84 -10.75 1.89 3.33
C PHE A 84 -9.68 1.33 2.40
N PRO A 85 -10.03 0.92 1.16
CA PRO A 85 -9.06 0.35 0.23
C PRO A 85 -7.94 1.34 -0.14
N ASP A 86 -8.27 2.63 -0.23
CA ASP A 86 -7.31 3.69 -0.59
C ASP A 86 -6.57 4.27 0.63
N GLY A 87 -6.77 3.71 1.84
CA GLY A 87 -6.25 4.27 3.09
C GLY A 87 -6.83 5.63 3.48
N LYS A 88 -7.79 6.16 2.71
CA LYS A 88 -8.44 7.46 2.97
C LYS A 88 -9.60 7.29 3.94
N TYR A 89 -9.47 7.91 5.09
CA TYR A 89 -10.53 7.99 6.09
C TYR A 89 -11.79 8.64 5.49
N SER A 90 -12.86 7.86 5.38
CA SER A 90 -14.13 8.28 4.76
C SER A 90 -15.33 7.73 5.54
N PRO A 91 -15.86 8.48 6.53
CA PRO A 91 -16.99 8.01 7.33
C PRO A 91 -18.25 7.82 6.45
N PRO A 92 -19.22 6.99 6.88
CA PRO A 92 -20.49 6.84 6.17
C PRO A 92 -21.18 8.20 5.99
N SER A 93 -21.67 8.47 4.77
CA SER A 93 -22.35 9.74 4.45
C SER A 93 -23.78 9.81 4.99
N THR A 94 -24.52 8.70 4.96
CA THR A 94 -25.89 8.60 5.48
C THR A 94 -26.17 7.20 6.05
N CYS A 95 -26.98 7.17 7.11
CA CYS A 95 -27.47 5.94 7.72
C CYS A 95 -28.74 5.51 7.00
N ASN A 96 -28.65 4.44 6.23
CA ASN A 96 -29.79 3.89 5.50
C ASN A 96 -30.46 2.73 6.26
N LEU A 97 -29.97 2.42 7.46
CA LEU A 97 -30.50 1.35 8.29
C LEU A 97 -31.74 1.83 9.05
N ASN A 98 -32.76 0.98 9.10
CA ASN A 98 -34.05 1.24 9.76
C ASN A 98 -34.68 2.62 9.42
N GLY A 99 -34.47 3.11 8.19
CA GLY A 99 -34.99 4.41 7.75
C GLY A 99 -34.38 5.64 8.44
N CYS A 100 -33.26 5.49 9.15
CA CYS A 100 -32.76 6.49 10.10
C CYS A 100 -32.27 7.82 9.49
N LYS A 101 -31.88 7.86 8.20
CA LYS A 101 -31.42 9.06 7.43
C LYS A 101 -30.43 9.99 8.17
N SER A 102 -29.77 9.50 9.23
CA SER A 102 -28.81 10.27 10.03
C SER A 102 -27.52 10.47 9.24
N LYS A 103 -26.85 11.59 9.47
CA LYS A 103 -25.51 11.90 8.92
C LYS A 103 -24.42 11.96 10.01
N ILE A 104 -24.81 11.76 11.27
CA ILE A 104 -23.93 11.88 12.42
C ILE A 104 -23.58 10.47 12.89
N PHE A 105 -22.27 10.20 12.92
CA PHE A 105 -21.70 8.90 13.28
C PHE A 105 -20.55 9.10 14.27
N ASN A 106 -20.49 8.21 15.26
CA ASN A 106 -19.36 8.10 16.17
C ASN A 106 -18.42 6.99 15.70
N PRO A 107 -17.13 7.27 15.46
CA PRO A 107 -16.17 6.25 15.08
C PRO A 107 -15.84 5.34 16.28
N LEU A 108 -15.98 4.03 16.10
CA LEU A 108 -15.63 3.03 17.09
C LEU A 108 -14.15 2.66 16.93
N ARG A 109 -13.27 3.41 17.60
CA ARG A 109 -11.81 3.22 17.47
C ARG A 109 -11.33 1.84 17.94
N SER A 110 -12.07 1.19 18.84
CA SER A 110 -11.76 -0.15 19.34
C SER A 110 -11.90 -1.25 18.27
N THR A 111 -12.67 -1.02 17.21
CA THR A 111 -12.85 -1.96 16.09
C THR A 111 -11.97 -1.63 14.88
N ALA A 112 -11.08 -0.64 15.00
CA ALA A 112 -10.20 -0.24 13.92
C ALA A 112 -9.18 -1.36 13.65
N GLN A 113 -9.17 -1.86 12.42
CA GLN A 113 -8.08 -2.68 11.90
C GLN A 113 -7.09 -1.78 11.19
N THR A 114 -5.81 -1.95 11.53
CA THR A 114 -4.72 -1.15 11.00
C THR A 114 -3.67 -2.04 10.36
N ILE A 115 -3.04 -1.54 9.30
CA ILE A 115 -1.82 -2.12 8.72
C ILE A 115 -0.67 -1.15 8.91
N ASP A 116 0.55 -1.68 8.96
CA ASP A 116 1.75 -0.86 8.96
C ASP A 116 1.93 -0.18 7.61
N PHE A 117 2.23 1.11 7.65
CA PHE A 117 2.42 1.94 6.49
C PHE A 117 3.67 2.81 6.65
N GLN A 118 4.45 2.91 5.59
CA GLN A 118 5.67 3.70 5.56
C GLN A 118 5.87 4.31 4.18
N LYS A 119 6.43 5.52 4.14
CA LYS A 119 6.80 6.21 2.90
C LYS A 119 8.30 6.26 2.76
N ILE A 120 8.78 5.93 1.57
CA ILE A 120 10.20 6.08 1.21
C ILE A 120 10.33 6.97 -0.02
N ARG A 121 11.45 7.69 -0.10
CA ARG A 121 11.83 8.43 -1.30
C ARG A 121 13.06 7.78 -1.90
N VAL A 122 12.95 7.36 -3.15
CA VAL A 122 14.00 6.68 -3.90
C VAL A 122 14.53 7.64 -4.95
N GLN A 123 15.85 7.83 -4.98
CA GLN A 123 16.56 8.65 -5.94
C GLN A 123 17.17 7.80 -7.04
N GLU A 124 17.21 8.32 -8.27
CA GLU A 124 17.84 7.64 -9.39
C GLU A 124 19.33 7.38 -9.14
N LEU A 125 19.81 6.17 -9.47
CA LEU A 125 21.23 5.87 -9.52
C LEU A 125 21.81 6.53 -10.77
N LEU A 126 22.59 7.59 -10.60
CA LEU A 126 23.35 8.18 -11.69
C LEU A 126 24.59 7.32 -11.91
N LYS A 127 24.73 6.77 -13.11
CA LYS A 127 26.02 6.22 -13.52
C LYS A 127 26.98 7.38 -13.78
N PRO A 128 28.29 7.21 -13.55
CA PRO A 128 29.28 8.27 -13.80
C PRO A 128 29.24 8.78 -15.25
N GLU A 129 28.96 7.89 -16.19
CA GLU A 129 28.80 8.14 -17.63
C GLU A 129 27.51 8.91 -18.01
N ASP A 130 26.47 8.85 -17.18
CA ASP A 130 25.17 9.52 -17.38
C ASP A 130 25.05 10.79 -16.50
N HIS A 131 26.12 11.20 -15.81
CA HIS A 131 26.12 12.35 -14.92
C HIS A 131 26.24 13.66 -15.72
N GLU A 132 25.09 14.21 -16.12
CA GLU A 132 25.02 15.58 -16.63
C GLU A 132 25.29 16.56 -15.47
N GLU A 133 26.44 17.24 -15.49
CA GLU A 133 26.84 18.19 -14.46
C GLU A 133 25.75 19.26 -14.25
N GLY A 134 25.35 19.45 -12.98
CA GLY A 134 24.34 20.46 -12.59
C GLY A 134 22.88 20.00 -12.65
N ARG A 135 22.59 18.77 -13.11
CA ARG A 135 21.23 18.25 -13.13
C ARG A 135 20.81 17.70 -11.75
N VAL A 136 19.66 18.18 -11.24
CA VAL A 136 19.07 17.63 -10.01
C VAL A 136 18.59 16.20 -10.26
N PRO A 137 19.04 15.21 -9.44
CA PRO A 137 18.61 13.82 -9.58
C PRO A 137 17.09 13.67 -9.40
N ARG A 138 16.45 12.87 -10.25
CA ARG A 138 15.03 12.54 -10.09
C ARG A 138 14.81 11.67 -8.87
N THR A 139 13.68 11.90 -8.21
CA THR A 139 13.24 11.11 -7.08
C THR A 139 11.79 10.67 -7.26
N VAL A 140 11.46 9.51 -6.73
CA VAL A 140 10.10 8.98 -6.67
C VAL A 140 9.71 8.69 -5.21
N GLU A 141 8.46 8.92 -4.85
CA GLU A 141 7.92 8.53 -3.55
C GLU A 141 7.18 7.19 -3.68
N CYS A 142 7.52 6.26 -2.80
CA CYS A 142 6.94 4.92 -2.77
C CYS A 142 6.30 4.65 -1.41
N GLU A 143 5.17 3.97 -1.42
CA GLU A 143 4.42 3.55 -0.24
C GLU A 143 4.65 2.06 -0.01
N LEU A 144 5.17 1.75 1.18
CA LEU A 144 5.40 0.41 1.69
C LEU A 144 4.29 0.06 2.68
N THR A 145 3.82 -1.18 2.62
CA THR A 145 2.75 -1.68 3.50
C THR A 145 3.11 -3.04 4.07
N GLN A 146 2.62 -3.32 5.29
CA GLN A 146 2.77 -4.61 5.97
C GLN A 146 4.24 -5.06 6.10
N ASP A 147 4.59 -6.22 5.55
CA ASP A 147 5.90 -6.86 5.59
C ASP A 147 7.01 -6.07 4.88
N LEU A 148 6.65 -5.13 3.99
CA LEU A 148 7.62 -4.30 3.28
C LEU A 148 8.12 -3.11 4.11
N VAL A 149 7.46 -2.83 5.23
CA VAL A 149 7.83 -1.74 6.13
C VAL A 149 9.12 -2.08 6.87
N ASP A 150 9.97 -1.07 7.07
CA ASP A 150 11.26 -1.18 7.78
C ASP A 150 12.28 -2.10 7.09
N THR A 151 12.11 -2.36 5.79
CA THR A 151 13.00 -3.21 4.99
C THR A 151 14.24 -2.50 4.44
N CYS A 152 14.32 -1.17 4.54
CA CYS A 152 15.43 -0.38 4.02
C CYS A 152 15.76 0.81 4.91
N ILE A 153 17.03 1.20 4.94
CA ILE A 153 17.51 2.41 5.61
C ILE A 153 17.96 3.47 4.59
N PRO A 154 18.00 4.76 4.98
CA PRO A 154 18.57 5.80 4.12
C PRO A 154 20.03 5.48 3.74
N GLY A 155 20.32 5.52 2.44
CA GLY A 155 21.61 5.15 1.85
C GLY A 155 21.59 3.81 1.09
N ASP A 156 20.60 2.95 1.35
CA ASP A 156 20.52 1.64 0.70
C ASP A 156 20.17 1.75 -0.78
N VAL A 157 20.75 0.85 -1.58
CA VAL A 157 20.38 0.66 -2.97
C VAL A 157 19.27 -0.38 -3.05
N VAL A 158 18.07 0.07 -3.38
CA VAL A 158 16.84 -0.74 -3.40
C VAL A 158 16.28 -0.88 -4.80
N THR A 159 15.62 -2.01 -5.06
CA THR A 159 14.79 -2.22 -6.24
C THR A 159 13.34 -2.27 -5.77
N VAL A 160 12.55 -1.29 -6.17
CA VAL A 160 11.15 -1.15 -5.81
C VAL A 160 10.28 -1.61 -6.98
N THR A 161 9.43 -2.61 -6.73
CA THR A 161 8.46 -3.12 -7.71
C THR A 161 7.06 -2.79 -7.25
N GLY A 162 6.27 -2.14 -8.10
CA GLY A 162 4.94 -1.65 -7.70
C GLY A 162 4.12 -1.09 -8.86
N ILE A 163 2.88 -0.72 -8.55
CA ILE A 163 1.98 -0.05 -9.50
C ILE A 163 2.16 1.46 -9.38
N ILE A 164 2.26 2.14 -10.52
CA ILE A 164 2.20 3.60 -10.58
C ILE A 164 0.77 4.08 -10.37
N SER A 165 0.50 4.78 -9.28
CA SER A 165 -0.71 5.60 -9.14
C SER A 165 -0.37 7.07 -9.39
N PHE A 166 -1.36 7.85 -9.82
CA PHE A 166 -1.25 9.27 -10.15
C PHE A 166 -0.71 10.13 -8.99
N PHE A 167 -0.86 9.64 -7.75
CA PHE A 167 -0.40 10.33 -6.54
C PHE A 167 0.78 9.62 -5.83
N PHE A 168 0.94 8.29 -5.95
CA PHE A 168 1.96 7.50 -5.23
C PHE A 168 2.33 6.19 -5.95
N PHE A 169 3.54 5.66 -5.70
CA PHE A 169 3.90 4.27 -6.05
C PHE A 169 3.34 3.33 -4.98
N PHE A 170 2.47 2.39 -5.35
CA PHE A 170 2.05 1.31 -4.45
C PHE A 170 2.97 0.12 -4.67
N LEU A 171 3.76 -0.31 -3.67
CA LEU A 171 4.39 -1.63 -3.76
C LEU A 171 3.33 -2.72 -3.57
N LEU A 172 3.30 -3.64 -4.52
CA LEU A 172 2.46 -4.84 -4.50
C LEU A 172 3.21 -6.03 -3.94
#